data_AF-A0A9E4IBX9-F1
#
_entry.id   AF-A0A9E4IBX9-F1
#
_cell.length_a   1.000
_cell.length_b   1.000
_cell.length_c   1.000
_cell.angle_alpha   90.00
_cell.angle_beta   90.00
_cell.angle_gamma   90.00
#
_symmetry.space_group_name_H-M   'P 1'
#
loop_
_entity.id
_entity.type
_entity.pdbx_description
1 polymer ?
#
loop_
_entity_poly.entity_id
_entity_poly.type
_entity_poly.pdbx_seq_one_letter_code
_entity_poly.pdbx_strand_id
1 'polypeptide(L)'
;MIAVWISDQMSRGLTLEDALKLSLTEMDGVFTYLATTPYEMGMAKDRWAIKPLAEISENGNMATATEEQAVRKVYRKHHPVINYDGPAEYTTWACRPVKAIAA
;
A
#
# COMPACT_ATOMS: atom_id res chain seq x y z
N MET A 1 -0.25 -6.10 -14.82
CA MET A 1 0.36 -7.43 -14.54
C MET A 1 0.58 -7.66 -13.04
N ILE A 2 1.10 -6.69 -12.27
CA ILE A 2 1.28 -6.80 -10.81
C ILE A 2 0.01 -7.26 -10.08
N ALA A 3 -1.15 -6.63 -10.32
CA ALA A 3 -2.40 -7.02 -9.66
C ALA A 3 -2.82 -8.47 -9.94
N VAL A 4 -2.62 -8.95 -11.18
CA VAL A 4 -2.92 -10.34 -11.56
C VAL A 4 -1.96 -11.29 -10.85
N TRP A 5 -0.68 -10.95 -10.78
CA TRP A 5 0.32 -11.76 -10.09
C TRP A 5 0.05 -11.83 -8.58
N ILE A 6 -0.27 -10.71 -7.93
CA ILE A 6 -0.66 -10.68 -6.51
C ILE A 6 -1.90 -11.55 -6.28
N SER A 7 -2.91 -11.42 -7.13
CA SER A 7 -4.11 -12.27 -7.05
C SER A 7 -3.79 -13.76 -7.22
N ASP A 8 -2.88 -14.13 -8.12
CA ASP A 8 -2.46 -15.52 -8.32
C ASP A 8 -1.72 -16.05 -7.09
N GLN A 9 -0.79 -15.28 -6.51
CA GLN A 9 -0.09 -15.67 -5.27
C GLN A 9 -1.07 -15.90 -4.11
N MET A 10 -2.04 -14.99 -3.94
CA MET A 10 -3.05 -15.14 -2.90
C MET A 10 -3.96 -16.33 -3.13
N SER A 11 -4.29 -16.67 -4.39
CA SER A 11 -5.09 -17.85 -4.70
C SER A 11 -4.39 -19.17 -4.35
N ARG A 12 -3.06 -19.15 -4.23
CA ARG A 12 -2.22 -20.27 -3.79
C ARG A 12 -2.06 -20.34 -2.26
N GLY A 13 -2.78 -19.48 -1.53
CA GLY A 13 -2.83 -19.50 -0.06
C GLY A 13 -1.92 -18.50 0.64
N LEU A 14 -1.20 -17.64 -0.09
CA LEU A 14 -0.41 -16.57 0.52
C LEU A 14 -1.34 -15.46 1.05
N THR A 15 -0.96 -14.84 2.17
CA THR A 15 -1.60 -13.59 2.61
C THR A 15 -1.24 -12.43 1.66
N LEU A 16 -1.95 -11.30 1.76
CA LEU A 16 -1.54 -10.10 1.00
C LEU A 16 -0.11 -9.70 1.38
N GLU A 17 0.20 -9.71 2.68
CA GLU A 17 1.52 -9.34 3.19
C GLU A 17 2.63 -10.24 2.62
N ASP A 18 2.40 -11.57 2.59
CA ASP A 18 3.36 -12.52 2.01
C ASP A 18 3.55 -12.29 0.50
N ALA A 19 2.47 -12.02 -0.23
CA ALA A 19 2.53 -11.73 -1.65
C ALA A 19 3.28 -10.42 -1.94
N LEU A 20 3.08 -9.38 -1.13
CA LEU A 20 3.83 -8.12 -1.22
C LEU A 20 5.32 -8.35 -0.97
N LYS A 21 5.67 -9.09 0.11
CA LYS A 21 7.07 -9.44 0.40
C LYS A 21 7.72 -10.20 -0.74
N LEU A 22 7.05 -11.22 -1.27
CA LEU A 22 7.57 -12.03 -2.37
C LEU A 22 7.77 -11.20 -3.64
N SER A 23 6.91 -10.19 -3.88
CA SER A 23 7.06 -9.31 -5.04
C SER A 23 8.39 -8.54 -5.06
N LEU A 24 8.99 -8.28 -3.89
CA LEU A 24 10.25 -7.52 -3.79
C LEU A 24 11.46 -8.29 -4.36
N THR A 25 11.36 -9.62 -4.43
CA THR A 25 12.43 -10.49 -4.95
C THR A 25 12.09 -11.07 -6.31
N GLU A 26 10.80 -11.28 -6.62
CA GLU A 26 10.36 -11.93 -7.86
C GLU A 26 10.02 -10.95 -8.99
N MET A 27 9.79 -9.67 -8.67
CA MET A 27 9.51 -8.65 -9.68
C MET A 27 10.74 -7.79 -9.97
N ASP A 28 11.13 -7.76 -11.24
CA ASP A 28 12.12 -6.81 -11.74
C ASP A 28 11.46 -5.50 -12.19
N GLY A 29 12.18 -4.39 -12.03
CA GLY A 29 11.78 -3.07 -12.53
C GLY A 29 11.50 -2.04 -11.45
N VAL A 30 11.03 -0.87 -11.89
CA VAL A 30 10.75 0.29 -11.02
C VAL A 30 9.25 0.32 -10.71
N PHE A 31 8.88 0.05 -9.47
CA PHE A 31 7.49 -0.03 -9.04
C PHE A 31 7.26 0.57 -7.65
N THR A 32 6.08 1.15 -7.50
CA THR A 32 5.45 1.46 -6.24
C THR A 32 3.98 1.28 -6.50
N TYR A 33 3.35 0.36 -5.77
CA TYR A 33 1.96 0.01 -6.03
C TYR A 33 1.19 -0.20 -4.72
N LEU A 34 -0.13 -0.09 -4.84
CA LEU A 34 -1.09 -0.44 -3.81
C LEU A 34 -1.88 -1.65 -4.29
N ALA A 35 -2.17 -2.56 -3.36
CA ALA A 35 -3.06 -3.69 -3.56
C ALA A 35 -4.04 -3.76 -2.38
N THR A 36 -5.27 -4.18 -2.64
CA THR A 36 -6.34 -4.18 -1.63
C THR A 36 -7.16 -5.46 -1.69
N THR A 37 -7.51 -5.96 -0.51
CA THR A 37 -8.57 -6.95 -0.29
C THR A 37 -9.76 -6.26 0.39
N PRO A 38 -10.87 -6.97 0.64
CA PRO A 38 -11.97 -6.43 1.46
C PRO A 38 -11.58 -6.11 2.91
N TYR A 39 -10.45 -6.61 3.40
CA TYR A 39 -10.05 -6.52 4.81
C TYR A 39 -8.77 -5.74 5.05
N GLU A 40 -7.96 -5.49 4.02
CA GLU A 40 -6.67 -4.81 4.14
C GLU A 40 -6.25 -4.15 2.84
N MET A 41 -5.43 -3.10 2.97
CA MET A 41 -4.66 -2.48 1.90
C MET A 41 -3.18 -2.75 2.18
N GLY A 42 -2.36 -2.83 1.14
CA GLY A 42 -0.91 -2.84 1.32
C GLY A 42 -0.19 -2.21 0.17
N MET A 43 1.07 -1.86 0.42
CA MET A 43 1.98 -1.30 -0.57
C MET A 43 3.27 -2.10 -0.63
N ALA A 44 3.93 -2.07 -1.79
CA ALA A 44 5.30 -2.50 -1.94
C ALA A 44 6.03 -1.60 -2.94
N LYS A 45 7.34 -1.44 -2.72
CA LYS A 45 8.22 -0.57 -3.50
C LYS A 45 9.47 -1.30 -3.94
N ASP A 46 9.97 -0.95 -5.13
CA ASP A 46 11.16 -1.56 -5.70
C ASP A 46 12.44 -1.24 -4.90
N ARG A 47 13.52 -1.95 -5.24
CA ARG A 47 14.82 -1.85 -4.57
C ARG A 47 15.56 -0.54 -4.84
N TRP A 48 15.13 0.25 -5.80
CA TRP A 48 15.73 1.53 -6.14
C TRP A 48 15.00 2.72 -5.50
N ALA A 49 13.83 2.50 -4.88
CA ALA A 49 13.04 3.52 -4.17
C ALA A 49 12.77 4.79 -5.01
N ILE A 50 12.69 4.66 -6.33
CA ILE A 50 12.66 5.83 -7.24
C ILE A 50 11.35 6.61 -7.13
N LYS A 51 10.23 5.92 -6.88
CA LYS A 51 8.90 6.56 -6.77
C LYS A 51 8.56 6.79 -5.31
N PRO A 52 8.28 8.02 -4.85
CA PRO A 52 7.95 8.30 -3.45
C PRO A 52 6.56 7.79 -3.03
N LEU A 53 6.37 7.60 -1.73
CA LEU A 53 5.07 7.36 -1.11
C LEU A 53 5.03 7.98 0.28
N ALA A 54 4.04 8.83 0.53
CA ALA A 54 3.80 9.49 1.81
C ALA A 54 2.51 8.94 2.44
N GLU A 55 2.50 8.84 3.76
CA GLU A 55 1.34 8.43 4.57
C GLU A 55 1.07 9.44 5.69
N ILE A 56 -0.22 9.69 5.93
CA ILE A 56 -0.72 10.22 7.20
C ILE A 56 -1.71 9.20 7.77
N SER A 57 -1.53 8.83 9.02
CA SER A 57 -2.43 7.94 9.76
C SER A 57 -2.85 8.59 11.07
N GLU A 58 -4.16 8.58 11.34
CA GLU A 58 -4.74 9.15 12.55
C GLU A 58 -6.05 8.44 12.92
N ASN A 59 -6.21 8.05 14.19
CA ASN A 59 -7.46 7.52 14.75
C ASN A 59 -8.05 6.33 13.95
N GLY A 60 -7.18 5.49 13.37
CA GLY A 60 -7.58 4.33 12.57
C GLY A 60 -8.03 4.66 11.15
N ASN A 61 -7.87 5.91 10.70
CA ASN A 61 -7.97 6.31 9.30
C ASN A 61 -6.56 6.56 8.76
N MET A 62 -6.36 6.30 7.46
CA MET A 62 -5.10 6.54 6.78
C MET A 62 -5.35 7.14 5.40
N ALA A 63 -4.47 8.04 4.96
CA ALA A 63 -4.34 8.42 3.56
C ALA A 63 -2.89 8.27 3.13
N THR A 64 -2.71 7.74 1.93
CA THR A 64 -1.41 7.64 1.27
C THR A 64 -1.48 8.19 -0.14
N ALA A 65 -0.39 8.80 -0.61
CA ALA A 65 -0.24 9.28 -1.96
C ALA A 65 1.25 9.33 -2.33
N THR A 66 1.54 9.53 -3.61
CA THR A 66 2.93 9.75 -4.07
C THR A 66 3.50 11.10 -3.63
N GLU A 67 2.67 12.00 -3.13
CA GLU A 67 3.04 13.38 -2.77
C GLU A 67 2.44 13.77 -1.42
N GLU A 68 3.26 14.35 -0.54
CA GLU A 68 2.81 14.83 0.77
C GLU A 68 1.67 15.85 0.66
N GLN A 69 1.71 16.71 -0.35
CA GLN A 69 0.67 17.73 -0.56
C GLN A 69 -0.71 17.13 -0.84
N ALA A 70 -0.78 15.92 -1.44
CA ALA A 70 -2.04 15.25 -1.70
C ALA A 70 -2.66 14.71 -0.40
N VAL A 71 -1.88 14.09 0.48
CA VAL A 71 -2.40 13.61 1.79
C VAL A 71 -2.78 14.77 2.71
N ARG A 72 -2.08 15.92 2.65
CA ARG A 72 -2.43 17.13 3.41
C ARG A 72 -3.74 17.79 2.97
N LYS A 73 -4.21 17.56 1.74
CA LYS A 73 -5.55 18.02 1.32
C LYS A 73 -6.66 17.28 2.06
N VAL A 74 -6.42 16.03 2.43
CA VAL A 74 -7.34 15.19 3.23
C VAL A 74 -7.22 15.56 4.71
N TYR A 75 -5.98 15.65 5.21
CA TYR A 75 -5.66 15.95 6.61
C TYR A 75 -5.18 17.40 6.78
N ARG A 76 -6.14 18.31 6.96
CA ARG A 76 -5.88 19.78 6.96
C ARG A 76 -5.13 20.31 8.19
N LYS A 77 -5.13 19.58 9.31
CA LYS A 77 -4.37 19.99 10.51
C LYS A 77 -2.91 19.55 10.36
N HIS A 78 -2.05 19.98 11.27
CA HIS A 78 -0.69 19.47 11.30
C HIS A 78 -0.71 18.03 11.79
N HIS A 79 -0.31 17.10 10.92
CA HIS A 79 -0.11 15.69 11.24
C HIS A 79 1.32 15.28 10.85
N PRO A 80 1.95 14.36 11.62
CA PRO A 80 3.20 13.74 11.21
C PRO A 80 2.99 12.99 9.89
N VAL A 81 3.98 13.08 9.01
CA VAL A 81 4.00 12.39 7.73
C VAL A 81 5.06 11.31 7.80
N ILE A 82 4.70 10.11 7.39
CA ILE A 82 5.63 9.01 7.19
C ILE A 82 5.97 9.00 5.71
N ASN A 83 7.25 9.17 5.38
CA ASN A 83 7.75 9.00 4.02
C ASN A 83 8.42 7.63 3.91
N TYR A 84 7.93 6.83 2.97
CA TYR A 84 8.51 5.54 2.62
C TYR A 84 9.60 5.77 1.57
N ASP A 85 10.76 6.22 2.02
CA ASP A 85 11.89 6.57 1.15
C ASP A 85 12.91 5.42 1.02
N GLY A 86 12.68 4.31 1.73
CA GLY A 86 13.59 3.18 1.77
C GLY A 86 13.46 2.24 0.55
N PRO A 87 14.54 1.52 0.21
CA PRO A 87 14.49 0.48 -0.81
C PRO A 87 13.76 -0.76 -0.29
N ALA A 88 13.03 -1.44 -1.17
CA ALA A 88 12.36 -2.71 -0.87
C ALA A 88 11.42 -2.66 0.34
N GLU A 89 10.76 -1.52 0.56
CA GLU A 89 9.77 -1.37 1.61
C GLU A 89 8.42 -1.98 1.20
N TYR A 90 7.74 -2.55 2.17
CA TYR A 90 6.35 -2.98 2.06
C TYR A 90 5.65 -2.71 3.39
N THR A 91 4.34 -2.53 3.37
CA THR A 91 3.52 -2.46 4.58
C THR A 91 2.08 -2.83 4.25
N THR A 92 1.33 -3.22 5.28
CA THR A 92 -0.11 -3.45 5.21
C THR A 92 -0.84 -2.61 6.25
N TRP A 93 -2.08 -2.27 5.93
CA TRP A 93 -2.99 -1.53 6.78
C TRP A 93 -4.34 -2.24 6.78
N ALA A 94 -4.84 -2.55 7.97
CA ALA A 94 -6.16 -3.16 8.11
C ALA A 94 -7.26 -2.18 7.65
N CYS A 95 -8.16 -2.67 6.81
CA CYS A 95 -9.36 -1.96 6.42
C CYS A 95 -10.54 -2.48 7.24
N ARG A 96 -11.35 -1.56 7.77
CA ARG A 96 -12.66 -1.96 8.30
C ARG A 96 -13.51 -2.44 7.13
N PRO A 97 -14.25 -3.56 7.25
CA PRO A 97 -15.16 -3.99 6.20
C PRO A 97 -16.15 -2.86 5.92
N VAL A 98 -16.18 -2.38 4.68
CA VAL A 98 -17.23 -1.46 4.25
C VAL A 98 -18.51 -2.29 4.24
N LYS A 99 -19.51 -1.93 5.08
CA LYS A 99 -20.85 -2.51 4.93
C LYS A 99 -21.27 -2.30 3.48
N ALA A 100 -21.51 -3.40 2.76
CA ALA A 100 -22.02 -3.32 1.40
C ALA A 100 -23.24 -2.40 1.40
N ILE A 101 -23.19 -1.35 0.57
CA ILE A 101 -24.39 -0.57 0.27
C ILE A 101 -25.27 -1.55 -0.48
N ALA A 102 -26.36 -2.00 0.14
CA ALA A 102 -27.37 -2.79 -0.55
C ALA A 102 -27.84 -1.98 -1.76
N ALA A 103 -27.61 -2.53 -2.95
CA ALA A 103 -28.05 -1.97 -4.22
C ALA A 103 -29.58 -2.04 -4.35
#